data_AF-A0A543G1R3-F1
#
_entry.id   AF-A0A543G1R3-F1
#
_cell.length_a   1.000
_cell.length_b   1.000
_cell.length_c   1.000
_cell.angle_alpha   90.00
_cell.angle_beta   90.00
_cell.angle_gamma   90.00
#
_symmetry.space_group_name_H-M   'P 1'
#
loop_
_entity.id
_entity.type
_entity.pdbx_description
1 polymer ?
#
loop_
_entity_poly.entity_id
_entity_poly.type
_entity_poly.pdbx_seq_one_letter_code
_entity_poly.pdbx_strand_id
1 'polypeptide(L)'
;MAGKWIIENKSIPPVAFEALLPIAPPNIQEKVAFLMEVKKKQNEKYLHPKEQEITDFLGQTMLFNQEHAVGLKSGKKMGAEIDAFFFELIR
;
A
#
# COMPACT_ATOMS: atom_id res chain seq x y z
N MET A 1 2.07 3.81 -0.17
CA MET A 1 1.58 3.20 -1.43
C MET A 1 0.07 2.96 -1.41
N ALA A 2 -0.52 2.46 -0.32
CA ALA A 2 -1.97 2.27 -0.20
C ALA A 2 -2.81 3.54 -0.51
N GLY A 3 -2.41 4.72 -0.02
CA GLY A 3 -3.09 5.98 -0.33
C GLY A 3 -3.14 6.26 -1.84
N LYS A 4 -1.98 6.14 -2.50
CA LYS A 4 -1.85 6.32 -3.95
C LYS A 4 -2.73 5.34 -4.72
N TRP A 5 -2.78 4.08 -4.29
CA TRP A 5 -3.70 3.09 -4.86
C TRP A 5 -5.17 3.55 -4.79
N ILE A 6 -5.63 4.01 -3.61
CA ILE A 6 -7.01 4.47 -3.42
C ILE A 6 -7.32 5.63 -4.35
N ILE A 7 -6.38 6.57 -4.49
CA ILE A 7 -6.54 7.76 -5.34
C ILE A 7 -6.63 7.36 -6.82
N GLU A 8 -5.74 6.48 -7.29
CA GLU A 8 -5.64 6.11 -8.71
C GLU A 8 -6.70 5.08 -9.13
N ASN A 9 -6.93 4.06 -8.30
CA ASN A 9 -7.76 2.90 -8.64
C ASN A 9 -9.18 3.00 -8.07
N LYS A 10 -9.45 3.99 -7.20
CA LYS A 10 -10.75 4.20 -6.53
C LYS A 10 -11.28 2.94 -5.84
N SER A 11 -10.37 2.11 -5.35
CA SER A 11 -10.67 0.80 -4.76
C SER A 11 -9.86 0.58 -3.49
N ILE A 12 -10.28 -0.42 -2.71
CA ILE A 12 -9.56 -0.85 -1.51
C ILE A 12 -8.22 -1.45 -1.96
N PRO A 13 -7.10 -1.01 -1.38
CA PRO A 13 -5.79 -1.53 -1.74
C PRO A 13 -5.66 -2.99 -1.30
N PRO A 14 -4.94 -3.83 -2.07
CA PRO A 14 -4.62 -5.18 -1.64
C PRO A 14 -3.80 -5.17 -0.35
N VAL A 15 -4.03 -6.18 0.49
CA VAL A 15 -3.29 -6.37 1.75
C VAL A 15 -1.84 -6.80 1.48
N ALA A 16 -1.63 -7.62 0.46
CA ALA A 16 -0.31 -8.06 0.06
C ALA A 16 0.48 -6.89 -0.55
N PHE A 17 1.62 -6.55 0.05
CA PHE A 17 2.46 -5.45 -0.43
C PHE A 17 2.98 -5.66 -1.86
N GLU A 18 3.28 -6.90 -2.24
CA GLU A 18 3.72 -7.25 -3.59
C GLU A 18 2.69 -6.85 -4.66
N ALA A 19 1.40 -6.97 -4.34
CA ALA A 19 0.31 -6.54 -5.23
C ALA A 19 0.21 -5.01 -5.38
N LEU A 20 0.88 -4.24 -4.52
CA LEU A 20 1.02 -2.79 -4.65
C LEU A 20 2.25 -2.39 -5.49
N LEU A 21 3.21 -3.27 -5.77
CA LEU A 21 4.41 -2.89 -6.54
C LEU A 21 4.11 -2.34 -7.94
N PRO A 22 3.09 -2.81 -8.68
CA PRO A 22 2.81 -2.27 -10.02
C PRO A 22 2.53 -0.77 -10.09
N ILE A 23 2.13 -0.11 -9.00
CA ILE A 23 1.93 1.36 -8.97
C ILE A 23 3.23 2.16 -8.78
N ALA A 24 4.36 1.48 -8.54
CA ALA A 24 5.67 2.10 -8.48
C ALA A 24 6.35 2.13 -9.87
N PRO A 25 7.28 3.06 -10.13
CA PRO A 25 8.11 3.03 -11.33
C PRO A 25 8.94 1.73 -11.45
N PRO A 26 9.25 1.23 -12.68
CA PRO A 26 9.95 -0.04 -12.87
C PRO A 26 11.28 -0.17 -12.09
N ASN A 27 12.09 0.89 -12.03
CA ASN A 27 13.35 0.89 -11.26
C ASN A 27 13.11 0.68 -9.75
N ILE A 28 12.02 1.23 -9.21
CA ILE A 28 11.64 1.04 -7.81
C ILE A 28 11.12 -0.37 -7.58
N GLN A 29 10.34 -0.91 -8.53
CA GLN A 29 9.85 -2.29 -8.43
C GLN A 29 11.01 -3.29 -8.33
N GLU A 30 12.02 -3.16 -9.19
CA GLU A 30 13.21 -4.02 -9.19
C GLU A 30 13.98 -3.93 -7.86
N LYS A 31 14.25 -2.72 -7.38
CA LYS A 31 14.95 -2.51 -6.11
C LYS A 31 14.18 -3.08 -4.92
N VAL A 32 12.86 -2.89 -4.89
CA VAL A 32 12.03 -3.43 -3.81
C VAL A 32 11.96 -4.96 -3.86
N ALA A 33 11.85 -5.56 -5.04
CA ALA A 33 11.89 -7.01 -5.21
C ALA A 33 13.22 -7.59 -4.70
N PHE A 34 14.34 -6.94 -5.02
CA PHE A 34 15.65 -7.30 -4.47
C PHE A 34 15.68 -7.24 -2.94
N LEU A 35 15.21 -6.14 -2.34
CA LEU A 35 15.17 -5.99 -0.87
C LEU A 35 14.27 -7.03 -0.19
N MET A 36 13.17 -7.41 -0.81
CA MET A 36 12.28 -8.46 -0.32
C MET A 36 13.01 -9.81 -0.27
N GLU A 37 13.77 -10.15 -1.30
CA GLU A 37 14.59 -11.36 -1.33
C GLU A 37 15.72 -11.34 -0.30
N VAL A 38 16.38 -10.19 -0.13
CA VAL A 38 17.39 -10.00 0.93
C VAL A 38 16.76 -10.20 2.31
N LYS A 39 15.60 -9.60 2.57
CA LYS A 39 14.88 -9.73 3.84
C LYS A 39 14.47 -11.18 4.15
N LYS A 40 14.08 -11.96 3.14
CA LYS A 40 13.74 -13.39 3.33
C LYS A 40 14.94 -14.25 3.72
N LYS A 41 16.13 -13.93 3.20
CA LYS A 41 17.34 -14.76 3.34
C LYS A 41 18.20 -14.38 4.54
N GLN A 42 18.14 -13.13 4.97
CA GLN A 42 18.97 -12.60 6.04
C GLN A 42 18.27 -12.64 7.40
N ASN A 43 19.05 -12.73 8.47
CA ASN A 43 18.53 -12.66 9.84
C ASN A 43 18.36 -11.21 10.30
N GLU A 44 17.78 -11.01 11.48
CA GLU A 44 17.47 -9.68 12.04
C GLU A 44 18.71 -8.80 12.32
N LYS A 45 19.93 -9.38 12.33
CA LYS A 45 21.17 -8.61 12.53
C LYS A 45 21.66 -7.94 11.24
N TYR A 46 21.08 -8.29 10.09
CA TYR A 46 21.45 -7.71 8.81
C TYR A 46 20.94 -6.27 8.68
N LEU A 47 21.86 -5.34 8.43
CA LEU A 47 21.58 -3.94 8.19
C LEU A 47 21.85 -3.61 6.72
N HIS A 48 20.79 -3.38 5.96
CA HIS A 48 20.92 -2.92 4.59
C HIS A 48 21.26 -1.42 4.57
N PRO A 49 22.22 -0.97 3.74
CA PRO A 49 22.44 0.45 3.51
C PRO A 49 21.16 1.16 3.06
N LYS A 50 21.07 2.46 3.34
CA LYS A 50 19.91 3.24 2.92
C LYS A 50 19.83 3.29 1.39
N GLU A 51 18.70 2.86 0.85
CA GLU A 51 18.36 3.03 -0.57
C GLU A 51 17.70 4.41 -0.78
N GLN A 52 18.48 5.36 -1.31
CA GLN A 52 18.06 6.74 -1.45
C GLN A 52 16.87 6.89 -2.42
N GLU A 53 16.89 6.21 -3.56
CA GLU A 53 15.81 6.25 -4.56
C GLU A 53 14.46 5.76 -3.99
N ILE A 54 14.47 4.67 -3.21
CA ILE A 54 13.27 4.17 -2.56
C ILE A 54 12.80 5.17 -1.51
N THR A 55 13.72 5.74 -0.73
CA THR A 55 13.38 6.75 0.28
C THR A 55 12.72 7.97 -0.36
N ASP A 56 13.28 8.46 -1.46
CA ASP A 56 12.76 9.63 -2.18
C ASP A 56 11.40 9.33 -2.81
N PHE A 57 11.23 8.15 -3.41
CA PHE A 57 9.94 7.69 -3.93
C PHE A 57 8.86 7.63 -2.83
N LEU A 58 9.21 7.12 -1.64
CA LEU A 58 8.28 7.08 -0.50
C LEU A 58 7.91 8.49 -0.03
N GLY A 59 8.88 9.40 0.04
CA GLY A 59 8.64 10.81 0.36
C GLY A 59 7.70 11.50 -0.64
N GLN A 60 7.97 11.35 -1.93
CA GLN A 60 7.09 11.85 -3.00
C GLN A 60 5.68 11.24 -2.93
N THR A 61 5.59 9.94 -2.66
CA THR A 61 4.31 9.24 -2.50
C THR A 61 3.53 9.76 -1.29
N MET A 62 4.21 10.11 -0.20
CA MET A 62 3.56 10.72 0.97
C MET A 62 2.99 12.10 0.64
N LEU A 63 3.77 12.96 -0.03
CA LEU A 63 3.31 14.28 -0.46
C LEU A 63 2.09 14.18 -1.40
N PHE A 64 2.18 13.32 -2.42
CA PHE A 64 1.06 13.03 -3.32
C PHE A 64 -0.20 12.62 -2.55
N ASN A 65 -0.07 11.70 -1.57
CA ASN A 65 -1.24 11.28 -0.80
C ASN A 65 -1.83 12.43 0.02
N GLN A 66 -1.00 13.29 0.61
CA GLN A 66 -1.47 14.43 1.40
C GLN A 66 -2.25 15.44 0.54
N GLU A 67 -1.71 15.75 -0.64
CA GLU A 67 -2.33 16.70 -1.59
C GLU A 67 -3.69 16.20 -2.10
N HIS A 68 -3.80 14.89 -2.35
CA HIS A 68 -5.01 14.30 -2.95
C HIS A 68 -6.02 13.77 -1.92
N ALA A 69 -5.62 13.59 -0.66
CA ALA A 69 -6.51 13.07 0.39
C ALA A 69 -7.73 13.97 0.64
N VAL A 70 -7.57 15.29 0.52
CA VAL A 70 -8.67 16.26 0.76
C VAL A 70 -9.82 16.11 -0.25
N GLY A 71 -9.55 15.55 -1.43
CA GLY A 71 -10.55 15.29 -2.46
C GLY A 71 -11.30 13.96 -2.29
N LEU A 72 -10.88 13.12 -1.33
CA LEU A 72 -11.53 11.82 -1.11
C LEU A 72 -12.83 11.99 -0.34
N LYS A 73 -13.91 11.43 -0.88
CA LYS A 73 -15.19 11.34 -0.17
C LYS A 73 -15.02 10.42 1.04
N SER A 74 -15.71 10.75 2.13
CA SER A 74 -15.86 9.81 3.26
C SER A 74 -16.39 8.47 2.76
N GLY A 75 -15.87 7.38 3.32
CA GLY A 75 -16.32 6.02 2.99
C GLY A 75 -17.83 5.88 3.16
N LYS A 76 -18.47 5.08 2.31
CA LYS A 76 -19.89 4.77 2.45
C LYS A 76 -20.12 4.13 3.83
N LYS A 77 -21.06 4.68 4.59
CA LYS A 77 -21.47 4.11 5.88
C LYS A 77 -22.34 2.88 5.62
N MET A 78 -21.71 1.72 5.45
CA MET A 78 -22.37 0.44 5.15
C MET A 78 -22.54 -0.43 6.41
N GLY A 79 -22.40 0.15 7.62
CA GLY A 79 -22.43 -0.62 8.88
C GLY A 79 -23.68 -1.48 9.02
N ALA A 80 -24.87 -0.90 8.81
CA ALA A 80 -26.13 -1.63 8.90
C ALA A 80 -26.28 -2.75 7.85
N GLU A 81 -25.75 -2.56 6.64
CA GLU A 81 -25.79 -3.55 5.55
C GLU A 81 -24.83 -4.71 5.82
N ILE A 82 -23.66 -4.39 6.36
CA ILE A 82 -22.65 -5.37 6.78
C ILE A 82 -23.15 -6.19 7.98
N ASP A 83 -23.73 -5.53 8.98
CA ASP A 83 -24.30 -6.19 10.15
C ASP A 83 -25.42 -7.15 9.72
N ALA A 84 -26.33 -6.70 8.84
CA ALA A 84 -27.40 -7.55 8.30
C ALA A 84 -26.85 -8.78 7.57
N PHE A 85 -25.85 -8.61 6.71
CA PHE A 85 -25.19 -9.72 6.02
C PHE A 85 -24.59 -10.74 7.01
N PHE A 86 -23.89 -10.28 8.03
CA PHE A 86 -23.30 -11.19 9.03
C PHE A 86 -24.37 -11.88 9.88
N PHE A 87 -25.45 -11.20 10.24
CA PHE A 87 -26.57 -11.82 10.95
C PHE A 87 -27.24 -12.93 10.13
N GLU A 88 -27.37 -12.77 8.81
CA GLU A 88 -27.87 -13.82 7.92
C GLU A 88 -26.90 -15.01 7.82
N LEU A 89 -25.59 -14.77 7.87
CA LEU A 89 -24.57 -15.81 7.70
C LEU A 89 -24.41 -16.72 8.92
N ILE A 90 -24.79 -16.24 10.11
CA ILE A 90 -24.72 -16.98 11.38
C ILE A 90 -26.02 -17.76 11.65
N ARG A 91 -27.06 -17.58 10.83
CA ARG A 91 -28.35 -18.26 10.94
C ARG A 91 -28.39 -19.57 10.15
#